data_AF-A0A969J1V1-F1
#
_entry.id   AF-A0A969J1V1-F1
#
_cell.length_a   1.000
_cell.length_b   1.000
_cell.length_c   1.000
_cell.angle_alpha   90.00
_cell.angle_beta   90.00
_cell.angle_gamma   90.00
#
_symmetry.space_group_name_H-M   'P 1'
#
loop_
_entity.id
_entity.type
_entity.pdbx_description
1 polymer ?
#
loop_
_entity_poly.entity_id
_entity_poly.type
_entity_poly.pdbx_seq_one_letter_code
_entity_poly.pdbx_strand_id
1 'polypeptide(L)'
;MNPCDTVSRKQLRVVFVRRRARLTIARLGHLILAGLAIALLQTALVSPDDAILSALQQGTNHYLLALQQIATLSSDLIQPKFTAIDPLKPKPDEELQPFLKKHPEVAQLLAIKAFLWGVIYHGEGTASNQAGVSPYRLLLGEHTFDDFKDHPRQIITVNPGTTREVSSDAAGACQFTSTIWDALHKEYPHVWYTDVPAFHPKNQDIGCLLLFAEVGGYQELVAGVSVNNTGEVDVNVNKFMAAVAISCPIWASFPCENGIGAYATQEYGNQQAKPIEDLWRSFRIALDAEQSLLSLRSIS
;
A
#
# COMPACT_ATOMS: atom_id res chain seq x y z
N MET A 1 12.91 -5.49 -39.81
CA MET A 1 13.27 -4.48 -38.79
C MET A 1 12.06 -3.60 -38.60
N ASN A 2 11.34 -3.78 -37.49
CA ASN A 2 10.14 -3.02 -37.15
C ASN A 2 10.51 -1.92 -36.13
N PRO A 3 9.94 -0.71 -36.21
CA PRO A 3 10.40 0.46 -35.46
C PRO A 3 9.89 0.52 -34.01
N CYS A 4 9.75 -0.62 -33.33
CA CYS A 4 9.31 -0.70 -31.94
C CYS A 4 10.42 -1.08 -30.96
N ASP A 5 11.68 -0.97 -31.37
CA ASP A 5 12.82 -1.13 -30.47
C ASP A 5 13.02 0.18 -29.68
N THR A 6 13.04 0.05 -28.35
CA THR A 6 13.48 1.03 -27.33
C THR A 6 12.47 2.06 -26.79
N VAL A 7 11.48 1.58 -26.01
CA VAL A 7 11.02 2.38 -24.85
C VAL A 7 12.11 2.28 -23.77
N SER A 8 13.16 3.11 -23.90
CA SER A 8 14.20 3.15 -22.87
C SER A 8 13.64 3.69 -21.56
N ARG A 9 14.21 3.27 -20.41
CA ARG A 9 13.89 3.77 -19.04
C ARG A 9 13.80 5.30 -18.91
N LYS A 10 14.34 6.07 -19.87
CA LYS A 10 14.16 7.53 -19.96
C LYS A 10 12.71 7.96 -20.29
N GLN A 11 11.95 7.18 -21.04
CA GLN A 11 10.58 7.52 -21.44
C GLN A 11 9.59 7.43 -20.27
N LEU A 12 9.74 6.43 -19.38
CA LEU A 12 9.03 6.39 -18.09
C LEU A 12 9.32 7.65 -17.25
N ARG A 13 10.59 8.09 -17.21
CA ARG A 13 11.01 9.32 -16.53
C ARG A 13 10.31 10.59 -17.08
N VAL A 14 10.07 10.66 -18.39
CA VAL A 14 9.42 11.83 -19.04
C VAL A 14 7.90 11.87 -18.77
N VAL A 15 7.26 10.71 -18.65
CA VAL A 15 5.84 10.60 -18.25
C VAL A 15 5.65 11.03 -16.79
N PHE A 16 6.57 10.63 -15.90
CA PHE A 16 6.58 11.02 -14.48
C PHE A 16 6.76 12.54 -14.28
N VAL A 17 7.68 13.18 -15.00
CA VAL A 17 7.96 14.63 -14.83
C VAL A 17 6.82 15.52 -15.34
N ARG A 18 6.12 15.12 -16.42
CA ARG A 18 5.08 15.97 -17.03
C ARG A 18 3.74 15.99 -16.28
N ARG A 19 3.42 14.95 -15.49
CA ARG A 19 2.20 14.95 -14.64
C ARG A 19 2.36 15.76 -13.34
N ARG A 20 3.59 16.01 -12.85
CA ARG A 20 3.86 16.75 -11.60
C ARG A 20 3.46 18.23 -11.57
N ALA A 21 3.35 18.90 -12.72
CA ALA A 21 3.24 20.37 -12.74
C ALA A 21 1.83 20.95 -12.52
N ARG A 22 0.75 20.14 -12.50
CA ARG A 22 -0.63 20.67 -12.51
C ARG A 22 -1.45 20.49 -11.22
N LEU A 23 -0.90 19.89 -10.16
CA LEU A 23 -1.72 19.34 -9.06
C LEU A 23 -1.36 19.79 -7.65
N THR A 24 -0.61 20.89 -7.51
CA THR A 24 0.19 21.16 -6.30
C THR A 24 -0.48 22.03 -5.23
N ILE A 25 -1.63 22.68 -5.45
CA ILE A 25 -2.13 23.68 -4.46
C ILE A 25 -3.48 23.30 -3.82
N ALA A 26 -4.42 22.71 -4.55
CA ALA A 26 -5.72 22.32 -3.97
C ALA A 26 -5.69 20.99 -3.18
N ARG A 27 -4.66 20.15 -3.38
CA ARG A 27 -4.58 18.79 -2.81
C ARG A 27 -3.94 18.71 -1.42
N LEU A 28 -3.21 19.73 -0.98
CA LEU A 28 -2.55 19.77 0.33
C LEU A 28 -3.52 19.94 1.50
N GLY A 29 -4.67 20.61 1.31
CA GLY A 29 -5.61 20.92 2.39
C GLY A 29 -6.33 19.72 3.00
N HIS A 30 -6.69 18.71 2.20
CA HIS A 30 -7.37 17.50 2.69
C HIS A 30 -6.39 16.48 3.34
N LEU A 31 -5.09 16.58 3.02
CA LEU A 31 -4.05 15.66 3.50
C LEU A 31 -3.53 16.02 4.91
N ILE A 32 -3.70 17.28 5.34
CA ILE A 32 -3.35 17.76 6.68
C ILE A 32 -4.33 17.21 7.73
N LEU A 33 -5.61 17.06 7.37
CA LEU A 33 -6.65 16.56 8.28
C LEU A 33 -6.46 15.06 8.62
N ALA A 34 -6.03 14.24 7.66
CA ALA A 34 -5.77 12.82 7.89
C ALA A 34 -4.57 12.57 8.83
N GLY A 35 -3.53 13.41 8.76
CA GLY A 35 -2.38 13.28 9.66
C GLY A 35 -2.55 13.86 11.05
N LEU A 36 -3.46 14.83 11.23
CA LEU A 36 -3.85 15.31 12.55
C LEU A 36 -4.57 14.23 13.36
N ALA A 37 -5.33 13.39 12.67
CA ALA A 37 -6.27 12.49 13.30
C ALA A 37 -5.62 11.16 13.78
N ILE A 38 -4.49 10.78 13.18
CA ILE A 38 -3.67 9.66 13.64
C ILE A 38 -2.79 10.06 14.86
N ALA A 39 -2.35 11.31 14.95
CA ALA A 39 -1.74 11.85 16.18
C ALA A 39 -2.73 11.88 17.36
N LEU A 40 -4.01 12.20 17.09
CA LEU A 40 -5.09 12.16 18.08
C LEU A 40 -5.37 10.75 18.63
N LEU A 41 -5.18 9.68 17.83
CA LEU A 41 -5.38 8.30 18.26
C LEU A 41 -4.35 7.81 19.29
N GLN A 42 -3.13 8.38 19.29
CA GLN A 42 -2.09 8.02 20.26
C GLN A 42 -2.15 8.88 21.54
N THR A 43 -2.57 10.15 21.46
CA THR A 43 -2.70 11.03 22.64
C THR A 43 -3.97 10.79 23.46
N ALA A 44 -5.03 10.22 22.85
CA ALA A 44 -6.24 9.84 23.59
C ALA A 44 -6.02 8.72 24.63
N LEU A 45 -4.85 8.06 24.59
CA LEU A 45 -4.47 7.02 25.55
C LEU A 45 -3.46 7.51 26.61
N VAL A 46 -2.87 8.70 26.48
CA VAL A 46 -1.88 9.25 27.43
C VAL A 46 -1.94 10.80 27.47
N SER A 47 -2.75 11.35 28.38
CA SER A 47 -2.80 12.75 28.92
C SER A 47 -2.67 13.98 27.96
N PRO A 48 -3.58 14.99 28.00
CA PRO A 48 -3.90 15.77 26.80
C PRO A 48 -3.19 17.11 26.56
N ASP A 49 -2.58 17.81 27.53
CA ASP A 49 -2.63 19.29 27.41
C ASP A 49 -1.45 20.02 26.74
N ASP A 50 -0.20 19.54 26.77
CA ASP A 50 0.95 20.37 26.33
C ASP A 50 1.50 20.03 24.92
N ALA A 51 1.35 18.80 24.45
CA ALA A 51 1.88 18.36 23.15
C ALA A 51 1.00 18.79 21.97
N ILE A 52 -0.31 18.94 22.20
CA ILE A 52 -1.32 19.26 21.19
C ILE A 52 -1.09 20.65 20.59
N LEU A 53 -0.76 21.65 21.43
CA LEU A 53 -0.56 23.03 21.00
C LEU A 53 0.75 23.23 20.22
N SER A 54 1.79 22.46 20.53
CA SER A 54 3.08 22.55 19.81
C SER A 54 3.04 21.87 18.45
N ALA A 55 2.23 20.82 18.27
CA ALA A 55 2.11 20.09 17.00
C ALA A 55 1.24 20.83 15.96
N LEU A 56 0.29 21.65 16.40
CA LEU A 56 -0.61 22.43 15.53
C LEU A 56 0.08 23.57 14.77
N GLN A 57 1.30 23.97 15.15
CA GLN A 57 1.98 25.15 14.57
C GLN A 57 2.89 24.88 13.35
N GLN A 58 3.09 23.63 12.91
CA GLN A 58 4.08 23.30 11.86
C GLN A 58 3.51 22.45 10.72
N GLY A 59 2.75 23.08 9.82
CA GLY A 59 2.09 22.46 8.69
C GLY A 59 3.01 22.12 7.51
N THR A 60 3.64 20.93 7.55
CA THR A 60 4.04 20.11 6.38
C THR A 60 4.39 18.66 6.80
N ASN A 61 4.64 18.42 8.09
CA ASN A 61 5.06 17.13 8.65
C ASN A 61 3.93 16.09 8.87
N HIS A 62 2.65 16.48 8.80
CA HIS A 62 1.54 15.60 9.21
C HIS A 62 1.27 14.40 8.30
N TYR A 63 1.46 14.53 6.97
CA TYR A 63 1.28 13.42 6.03
C TYR A 63 2.35 12.33 6.22
N LEU A 64 3.57 12.74 6.55
CA LEU A 64 4.70 11.83 6.70
C LEU A 64 4.67 11.09 8.03
N LEU A 65 4.26 11.80 9.10
CA LEU A 65 3.98 11.21 10.40
C LEU A 65 2.79 10.23 10.34
N ALA A 66 1.74 10.56 9.57
CA ALA A 66 0.64 9.64 9.30
C ALA A 66 1.15 8.34 8.68
N LEU A 67 1.85 8.42 7.54
CA LEU A 67 2.39 7.24 6.85
C LEU A 67 3.30 6.40 7.75
N GLN A 68 4.14 7.05 8.56
CA GLN A 68 4.91 6.36 9.59
C GLN A 68 3.97 5.61 10.54
N GLN A 69 3.01 6.27 11.18
CA GLN A 69 2.09 5.63 12.12
C GLN A 69 1.29 4.47 11.48
N ILE A 70 0.88 4.57 10.22
CA ILE A 70 0.25 3.46 9.46
C ILE A 70 1.19 2.24 9.40
N ALA A 71 2.46 2.46 9.06
CA ALA A 71 3.45 1.39 8.95
C ALA A 71 3.80 0.74 10.30
N THR A 72 3.81 1.50 11.41
CA THR A 72 3.97 0.91 12.76
C THR A 72 2.77 0.01 13.12
N LEU A 73 1.55 0.42 12.78
CA LEU A 73 0.35 -0.38 13.03
C LEU A 73 0.22 -1.59 12.07
N SER A 74 0.94 -1.61 10.95
CA SER A 74 0.96 -2.70 9.96
C SER A 74 2.01 -3.76 10.32
N SER A 75 3.18 -3.37 10.84
CA SER A 75 4.23 -4.31 11.24
C SER A 75 3.91 -5.12 12.51
N ASP A 76 3.08 -4.58 13.39
CA ASP A 76 2.72 -5.21 14.66
C ASP A 76 1.48 -6.12 14.52
N LEU A 77 0.86 -6.14 13.34
CA LEU A 77 -0.19 -7.09 12.99
C LEU A 77 0.45 -8.38 12.49
N ILE A 78 0.31 -9.41 13.32
CA ILE A 78 0.54 -10.81 12.98
C ILE A 78 -0.06 -11.07 11.59
N GLN A 79 0.76 -11.62 10.69
CA GLN A 79 0.35 -12.18 9.39
C GLN A 79 -1.06 -12.75 9.52
N PRO A 80 -2.11 -12.18 8.88
CA PRO A 80 -3.40 -12.83 8.86
C PRO A 80 -3.18 -14.16 8.17
N LYS A 81 -3.17 -15.27 8.93
CA LYS A 81 -3.23 -16.59 8.35
C LYS A 81 -4.53 -16.61 7.56
N PHE A 82 -4.43 -16.68 6.24
CA PHE A 82 -5.56 -16.84 5.32
C PHE A 82 -6.17 -18.24 5.50
N THR A 83 -6.77 -18.48 6.66
CA THR A 83 -7.68 -19.60 6.89
C THR A 83 -9.10 -19.09 6.70
N ALA A 84 -9.97 -19.93 6.14
CA ALA A 84 -11.37 -19.62 5.86
C ALA A 84 -12.03 -18.89 7.06
N ILE A 85 -12.61 -17.72 6.78
CA ILE A 85 -13.33 -16.90 7.76
C ILE A 85 -14.53 -17.72 8.25
N ASP A 86 -14.64 -17.88 9.57
CA ASP A 86 -15.82 -18.44 10.24
C ASP A 86 -17.04 -17.53 9.96
N PRO A 87 -18.15 -18.06 9.41
CA PRO A 87 -19.36 -17.28 9.13
C PRO A 87 -20.05 -16.70 10.37
N LEU A 88 -19.62 -17.04 11.58
CA LEU A 88 -20.09 -16.45 12.83
C LEU A 88 -19.26 -15.22 13.23
N LYS A 89 -19.27 -14.17 12.40
CA LYS A 89 -18.69 -12.87 12.77
C LYS A 89 -19.46 -12.28 13.97
N PRO A 90 -18.80 -11.91 15.09
CA PRO A 90 -19.38 -10.95 16.00
C PRO A 90 -19.56 -9.62 15.26
N LYS A 91 -20.74 -9.01 15.36
CA LYS A 91 -21.00 -7.69 14.81
C LYS A 91 -19.99 -6.69 15.41
N PRO A 92 -19.60 -5.62 14.69
CA PRO A 92 -18.90 -4.49 15.29
C PRO A 92 -19.65 -4.06 16.55
N ASP A 93 -18.94 -3.91 17.66
CA ASP A 93 -19.54 -3.51 18.94
C ASP A 93 -20.34 -2.21 18.77
N GLU A 94 -21.40 -2.04 19.55
CA GLU A 94 -22.33 -0.90 19.47
C GLU A 94 -21.59 0.44 19.74
N GLU A 95 -20.46 0.38 20.45
CA GLU A 95 -19.55 1.52 20.73
C GLU A 95 -18.57 1.86 19.58
N LEU A 96 -18.26 0.91 18.69
CA LEU A 96 -17.31 1.16 17.60
C LEU A 96 -17.91 2.05 16.50
N GLN A 97 -19.23 2.04 16.34
CA GLN A 97 -19.90 2.81 15.27
C GLN A 97 -19.85 4.34 15.51
N PRO A 98 -20.21 4.86 16.70
CA PRO A 98 -20.04 6.28 17.00
C PRO A 98 -18.59 6.73 16.86
N PHE A 99 -17.64 5.88 17.24
CA PHE A 99 -16.21 6.15 17.11
C PHE A 99 -15.79 6.29 15.63
N LEU A 100 -16.06 5.30 14.78
CA LEU A 100 -15.69 5.36 13.35
C LEU A 100 -16.39 6.49 12.59
N LYS A 101 -17.62 6.84 12.97
CA LYS A 101 -18.32 8.02 12.43
C LYS A 101 -17.66 9.34 12.85
N LYS A 102 -17.13 9.41 14.07
CA LYS A 102 -16.41 10.58 14.60
C LYS A 102 -14.96 10.66 14.09
N HIS A 103 -14.41 9.51 13.70
CA HIS A 103 -13.01 9.32 13.29
C HIS A 103 -12.90 8.69 11.89
N PRO A 104 -13.34 9.39 10.83
CA PRO A 104 -13.30 8.88 9.45
C PRO A 104 -11.89 8.51 8.97
N GLU A 105 -10.84 9.07 9.57
CA GLU A 105 -9.45 8.70 9.37
C GLU A 105 -9.14 7.24 9.71
N VAL A 106 -9.84 6.66 10.69
CA VAL A 106 -9.61 5.27 11.10
C VAL A 106 -10.19 4.33 10.04
N ALA A 107 -11.37 4.66 9.51
CA ALA A 107 -11.95 3.93 8.39
C ALA A 107 -11.03 3.98 7.15
N GLN A 108 -10.43 5.15 6.87
CA GLN A 108 -9.46 5.29 5.79
C GLN A 108 -8.21 4.44 6.05
N LEU A 109 -7.69 4.43 7.27
CA LEU A 109 -6.54 3.62 7.67
C LEU A 109 -6.79 2.13 7.45
N LEU A 110 -7.94 1.62 7.86
CA LEU A 110 -8.32 0.21 7.65
C LEU A 110 -8.37 -0.11 6.15
N ALA A 111 -8.97 0.76 5.34
CA ALA A 111 -9.00 0.60 3.89
C ALA A 111 -7.59 0.62 3.26
N ILE A 112 -6.70 1.50 3.71
CA ILE A 112 -5.32 1.59 3.22
C ILE A 112 -4.54 0.30 3.53
N LYS A 113 -4.63 -0.20 4.76
CA LYS A 113 -4.00 -1.47 5.15
C LYS A 113 -4.54 -2.64 4.35
N ALA A 114 -5.86 -2.70 4.18
CA ALA A 114 -6.51 -3.71 3.37
C ALA A 114 -6.07 -3.65 1.90
N PHE A 115 -5.82 -2.45 1.36
CA PHE A 115 -5.28 -2.30 0.01
C PHE A 115 -3.84 -2.77 -0.08
N LEU A 116 -3.00 -2.43 0.89
CA LEU A 116 -1.61 -2.87 0.94
C LEU A 116 -1.49 -4.40 0.95
N TRP A 117 -2.18 -5.08 1.88
CA TRP A 117 -2.13 -6.53 2.01
C TRP A 117 -2.97 -7.26 0.95
N GLY A 118 -4.23 -6.89 0.81
CA GLY A 118 -5.20 -7.59 -0.03
C GLY A 118 -5.06 -7.27 -1.53
N VAL A 119 -4.35 -6.20 -1.90
CA VAL A 119 -4.20 -5.81 -3.31
C VAL A 119 -2.74 -5.79 -3.73
N ILE A 120 -1.90 -5.00 -3.07
CA ILE A 120 -0.50 -4.85 -3.52
C ILE A 120 0.27 -6.15 -3.26
N TYR A 121 0.28 -6.66 -2.01
CA TYR A 121 1.07 -7.84 -1.67
C TYR A 121 0.49 -9.10 -2.29
N HIS A 122 -0.85 -9.22 -2.30
CA HIS A 122 -1.52 -10.28 -3.02
C HIS A 122 -1.21 -10.22 -4.52
N GLY A 123 -1.36 -9.04 -5.13
CA GLY A 123 -1.06 -8.75 -6.53
C GLY A 123 0.33 -9.21 -6.95
N GLU A 124 1.33 -8.75 -6.22
CA GLU A 124 2.74 -9.11 -6.43
C GLU A 124 3.07 -10.57 -6.04
N GLY A 125 2.09 -11.34 -5.55
CA GLY A 125 2.27 -12.74 -5.17
C GLY A 125 3.05 -12.93 -3.86
N THR A 126 3.36 -11.86 -3.14
CA THR A 126 4.17 -11.91 -1.93
C THR A 126 3.38 -12.36 -0.71
N ALA A 127 2.09 -11.99 -0.60
CA ALA A 127 1.23 -12.38 0.53
C ALA A 127 0.85 -13.86 0.54
N SER A 128 0.90 -14.55 -0.61
CA SER A 128 0.53 -15.97 -0.75
C SER A 128 1.62 -16.77 -1.46
N ASN A 129 2.88 -16.42 -1.18
CA ASN A 129 4.06 -17.07 -1.77
C ASN A 129 4.15 -18.55 -1.35
N GLN A 130 4.63 -19.41 -2.26
CA GLN A 130 4.73 -20.85 -2.00
C GLN A 130 5.89 -21.19 -1.06
N ALA A 131 6.89 -20.31 -0.96
CA ALA A 131 7.97 -20.42 0.01
C ALA A 131 7.50 -20.36 1.48
N GLY A 132 6.27 -19.89 1.75
CA GLY A 132 5.73 -19.80 3.11
C GLY A 132 6.47 -18.82 4.01
N VAL A 133 7.19 -17.85 3.42
CA VAL A 133 7.98 -16.86 4.15
C VAL A 133 7.25 -15.51 4.22
N SER A 134 7.76 -14.62 5.06
CA SER A 134 7.26 -13.25 5.13
C SER A 134 7.35 -12.53 3.77
N PRO A 135 6.32 -11.79 3.32
CA PRO A 135 6.33 -11.06 2.06
C PRO A 135 7.50 -10.06 1.98
N TYR A 136 7.93 -9.54 3.12
CA TYR A 136 9.03 -8.58 3.23
C TYR A 136 10.40 -9.18 2.89
N ARG A 137 10.55 -10.51 2.83
CA ARG A 137 11.82 -11.22 2.58
C ARG A 137 11.95 -11.78 1.17
N LEU A 138 10.98 -11.53 0.29
CA LEU A 138 10.97 -12.12 -1.04
C LEU A 138 11.79 -11.31 -2.03
N LEU A 139 12.43 -12.03 -2.94
CA LEU A 139 12.97 -11.55 -4.20
C LEU A 139 12.07 -12.08 -5.33
N LEU A 140 12.27 -11.57 -6.55
CA LEU A 140 11.61 -12.10 -7.75
C LEU A 140 11.69 -13.63 -7.80
N GLY A 141 10.57 -14.29 -8.14
CA GLY A 141 10.52 -15.75 -8.28
C GLY A 141 10.56 -16.53 -6.98
N GLU A 142 10.17 -15.92 -5.87
CA GLU A 142 10.12 -16.53 -4.54
C GLU A 142 11.49 -16.90 -3.94
N HIS A 143 12.58 -16.40 -4.53
CA HIS A 143 13.86 -16.37 -3.83
C HIS A 143 13.76 -15.51 -2.57
N THR A 144 14.67 -15.67 -1.62
CA THR A 144 14.60 -14.98 -0.33
C THR A 144 15.89 -14.26 0.02
N PHE A 145 15.79 -13.27 0.92
CA PHE A 145 16.94 -12.60 1.51
C PHE A 145 16.76 -12.42 3.03
N ASP A 146 17.89 -12.33 3.74
CA ASP A 146 17.89 -12.29 5.21
C ASP A 146 18.26 -10.93 5.80
N ASP A 147 19.08 -10.13 5.10
CA ASP A 147 19.58 -8.84 5.58
C ASP A 147 18.67 -7.68 5.13
N PHE A 148 18.13 -6.94 6.11
CA PHE A 148 17.27 -5.77 5.88
C PHE A 148 18.03 -4.43 5.91
N LYS A 149 19.37 -4.43 6.05
CA LYS A 149 20.17 -3.19 6.10
C LYS A 149 19.86 -2.23 4.97
N ASP A 150 19.64 -2.76 3.77
CA ASP A 150 19.23 -2.02 2.59
C ASP A 150 18.56 -2.99 1.57
N HIS A 151 17.97 -2.45 0.51
CA HIS A 151 17.44 -3.24 -0.60
C HIS A 151 18.52 -4.19 -1.15
N PRO A 152 18.21 -5.48 -1.37
CA PRO A 152 19.23 -6.51 -1.62
C PRO A 152 20.00 -6.35 -2.94
N ARG A 153 19.43 -5.68 -3.94
CA ARG A 153 20.07 -5.41 -5.26
C ARG A 153 20.53 -6.67 -5.99
N GLN A 154 19.88 -7.80 -5.70
CA GLN A 154 20.18 -9.06 -6.33
C GLN A 154 19.33 -9.21 -7.58
N ILE A 155 19.97 -9.19 -8.75
CA ILE A 155 19.28 -9.49 -10.00
C ILE A 155 18.99 -10.99 -10.04
N ILE A 156 17.72 -11.34 -10.01
CA ILE A 156 17.25 -12.71 -10.20
C ILE A 156 16.69 -12.83 -11.61
N THR A 157 17.01 -13.96 -12.26
CA THR A 157 16.45 -14.32 -13.56
C THR A 157 15.53 -15.51 -13.40
N VAL A 158 14.27 -15.35 -13.79
CA VAL A 158 13.23 -16.38 -13.67
C VAL A 158 12.63 -16.65 -15.04
N ASN A 159 12.13 -17.86 -15.23
CA ASN A 159 11.26 -18.17 -16.36
C ASN A 159 9.82 -18.33 -15.83
N PRO A 160 8.95 -17.31 -15.94
CA PRO A 160 7.62 -17.34 -15.34
C PRO A 160 6.61 -18.18 -16.16
N GLY A 161 7.06 -19.25 -16.83
CA GLY A 161 6.24 -20.06 -17.72
C GLY A 161 5.98 -19.37 -19.07
N THR A 162 6.87 -18.47 -19.48
CA THR A 162 6.75 -17.69 -20.71
C THR A 162 7.85 -18.07 -21.70
N THR A 163 7.80 -17.56 -22.93
CA THR A 163 8.83 -17.84 -23.94
C THR A 163 10.15 -17.12 -23.69
N ARG A 164 10.23 -16.26 -22.66
CA ARG A 164 11.44 -15.48 -22.30
C ARG A 164 11.71 -15.47 -20.81
N GLU A 165 12.98 -15.38 -20.48
CA GLU A 165 13.44 -15.13 -19.12
C GLU A 165 13.19 -13.67 -18.74
N VAL A 166 12.81 -13.44 -17.49
CA VAL A 166 12.62 -12.12 -16.90
C VAL A 166 13.71 -11.94 -15.84
N SER A 167 14.52 -10.89 -16.00
CA SER A 167 15.54 -10.50 -15.03
C SER A 167 15.13 -9.20 -14.34
N SER A 168 15.03 -9.22 -13.01
CA SER A 168 14.76 -8.04 -12.19
C SER A 168 15.44 -8.17 -10.83
N ASP A 169 15.70 -7.04 -10.19
CA ASP A 169 16.15 -6.98 -8.79
C ASP A 169 15.00 -6.69 -7.81
N ALA A 170 13.76 -6.96 -8.25
CA ALA A 170 12.56 -6.78 -7.46
C ALA A 170 12.63 -7.51 -6.11
N ALA A 171 12.37 -6.79 -5.03
CA ALA A 171 12.45 -7.31 -3.66
C ALA A 171 11.41 -6.71 -2.71
N GLY A 172 11.15 -7.44 -1.63
CA GLY A 172 10.24 -7.05 -0.56
C GLY A 172 8.77 -7.21 -0.92
N ALA A 173 7.89 -6.78 -0.02
CA ALA A 173 6.46 -7.05 -0.11
C ALA A 173 5.79 -6.36 -1.32
N CYS A 174 6.29 -5.18 -1.70
CA CYS A 174 5.87 -4.44 -2.90
C CYS A 174 6.73 -4.69 -4.14
N GLN A 175 7.70 -5.61 -4.08
CA GLN A 175 8.59 -5.92 -5.21
C GLN A 175 9.30 -4.66 -5.77
N PHE A 176 9.85 -3.83 -4.88
CA PHE A 176 10.63 -2.66 -5.28
C PHE A 176 11.82 -3.07 -6.14
N THR A 177 12.11 -2.32 -7.19
CA THR A 177 13.45 -2.37 -7.82
C THR A 177 14.39 -1.45 -7.05
N SER A 178 15.70 -1.69 -7.10
CA SER A 178 16.66 -0.83 -6.40
C SER A 178 16.61 0.62 -6.86
N THR A 179 16.33 0.84 -8.15
CA THR A 179 16.21 2.19 -8.73
C THR A 179 15.02 2.95 -8.14
N ILE A 180 13.88 2.27 -7.93
CA ILE A 180 12.70 2.87 -7.31
C ILE A 180 12.98 3.13 -5.82
N TRP A 181 13.55 2.15 -5.12
CA TRP A 181 13.92 2.27 -3.72
C TRP A 181 14.84 3.48 -3.45
N ASP A 182 15.91 3.61 -4.22
CA ASP A 182 16.85 4.73 -4.14
C ASP A 182 16.19 6.07 -4.47
N ALA A 183 15.28 6.09 -5.45
CA ALA A 183 14.54 7.29 -5.81
C ALA A 183 13.64 7.76 -4.67
N LEU A 184 12.90 6.85 -4.04
CA LEU A 184 12.04 7.16 -2.89
C LEU A 184 12.86 7.69 -1.72
N HIS A 185 13.98 7.04 -1.37
CA HIS A 185 14.84 7.49 -0.28
C HIS A 185 15.40 8.90 -0.53
N LYS A 186 15.76 9.19 -1.78
CA LYS A 186 16.25 10.52 -2.18
C LYS A 186 15.14 11.58 -2.13
N GLU A 187 13.94 11.23 -2.56
CA GLU A 187 12.83 12.18 -2.67
C GLU A 187 12.18 12.49 -1.32
N TYR A 188 12.14 11.49 -0.44
CA TYR A 188 11.45 11.57 0.85
C TYR A 188 12.41 11.30 2.03
N PRO A 189 13.49 12.07 2.23
CA PRO A 189 14.53 11.73 3.21
C PRO A 189 14.06 11.73 4.68
N HIS A 190 12.91 12.35 4.99
CA HIS A 190 12.45 12.57 6.37
C HIS A 190 11.35 11.61 6.85
N VAL A 191 10.99 10.62 6.03
CA VAL A 191 9.79 9.80 6.23
C VAL A 191 10.11 8.40 6.74
N TRP A 192 11.37 8.00 6.64
CA TRP A 192 11.82 6.67 6.97
C TRP A 192 12.04 6.52 8.48
N TYR A 193 11.75 5.33 8.99
CA TYR A 193 12.22 4.92 10.31
C TYR A 193 13.74 4.76 10.28
N THR A 194 14.42 5.45 11.19
CA THR A 194 15.89 5.48 11.27
C THR A 194 16.43 4.64 12.43
N ASP A 195 15.54 4.19 13.32
CA ASP A 195 15.81 3.28 14.43
C ASP A 195 15.81 1.79 14.00
N VAL A 196 15.45 1.51 12.74
CA VAL A 196 15.42 0.17 12.14
C VAL A 196 16.24 0.14 10.84
N PRO A 197 16.65 -1.05 10.36
CA PRO A 197 17.32 -1.19 9.06
C PRO A 197 16.56 -0.51 7.91
N ALA A 198 17.27 -0.01 6.87
CA ALA A 198 16.63 0.81 5.84
C ALA A 198 15.51 0.05 5.11
N PHE A 199 15.71 -1.24 4.80
CA PHE A 199 14.73 -2.07 4.10
C PHE A 199 13.85 -2.90 5.05
N HIS A 200 13.78 -2.53 6.34
CA HIS A 200 12.91 -3.15 7.34
C HIS A 200 11.42 -3.12 6.89
N PRO A 201 10.58 -4.09 7.28
CA PRO A 201 9.15 -4.13 6.93
C PRO A 201 8.41 -2.79 7.04
N LYS A 202 8.59 -2.05 8.14
CA LYS A 202 8.01 -0.71 8.32
C LYS A 202 8.38 0.27 7.19
N ASN A 203 9.63 0.27 6.75
CA ASN A 203 10.09 1.13 5.67
C ASN A 203 9.64 0.60 4.29
N GLN A 204 9.48 -0.71 4.12
CA GLN A 204 8.84 -1.24 2.91
C GLN A 204 7.39 -0.76 2.79
N ASP A 205 6.59 -0.85 3.86
CA ASP A 205 5.22 -0.31 3.91
C ASP A 205 5.19 1.18 3.53
N ILE A 206 6.08 1.99 4.12
CA ILE A 206 6.17 3.42 3.79
C ILE A 206 6.47 3.60 2.30
N GLY A 207 7.45 2.88 1.74
CA GLY A 207 7.78 2.94 0.33
C GLY A 207 6.58 2.63 -0.57
N CYS A 208 5.77 1.63 -0.18
CA CYS A 208 4.58 1.23 -0.93
C CYS A 208 3.53 2.33 -0.94
N LEU A 209 3.28 2.91 0.23
CA LEU A 209 2.30 3.97 0.41
C LEU A 209 2.71 5.27 -0.31
N LEU A 210 4.01 5.57 -0.35
CA LEU A 210 4.53 6.69 -1.13
C LEU A 210 4.26 6.50 -2.62
N LEU A 211 4.60 5.34 -3.18
CA LEU A 211 4.30 5.03 -4.59
C LEU A 211 2.80 5.11 -4.88
N PHE A 212 1.98 4.52 -4.01
CA PHE A 212 0.53 4.51 -4.14
C PHE A 212 -0.07 5.93 -4.12
N ALA A 213 0.49 6.81 -3.30
CA ALA A 213 0.07 8.20 -3.22
C ALA A 213 0.60 9.05 -4.37
N GLU A 214 1.83 8.83 -4.84
CA GLU A 214 2.43 9.55 -5.97
C GLU A 214 1.62 9.34 -7.25
N VAL A 215 1.15 8.11 -7.50
CA VAL A 215 0.37 7.81 -8.70
C VAL A 215 -1.08 8.27 -8.61
N GLY A 216 -1.56 8.64 -7.42
CA GLY A 216 -2.95 9.08 -7.23
C GLY A 216 -3.89 7.99 -6.71
N GLY A 217 -3.40 6.75 -6.54
CA GLY A 217 -4.20 5.61 -6.12
C GLY A 217 -4.75 5.77 -4.71
N TYR A 218 -3.94 6.30 -3.79
CA TYR A 218 -4.36 6.64 -2.44
C TYR A 218 -5.63 7.50 -2.44
N GLN A 219 -5.62 8.58 -3.24
CA GLN A 219 -6.69 9.57 -3.29
C GLN A 219 -7.98 8.97 -3.86
N GLU A 220 -7.88 8.10 -4.87
CA GLU A 220 -9.04 7.39 -5.38
C GLU A 220 -9.64 6.44 -4.33
N LEU A 221 -8.80 5.67 -3.64
CA LEU A 221 -9.25 4.73 -2.62
C LEU A 221 -9.96 5.44 -1.47
N VAL A 222 -9.31 6.44 -0.85
CA VAL A 222 -9.88 7.14 0.31
C VAL A 222 -11.14 7.93 -0.03
N ALA A 223 -11.27 8.42 -1.26
CA ALA A 223 -12.49 9.06 -1.73
C ALA A 223 -13.68 8.10 -1.84
N GLY A 224 -13.43 6.78 -1.86
CA GLY A 224 -14.45 5.75 -1.84
C GLY A 224 -14.81 5.22 -0.46
N VAL A 225 -14.06 5.59 0.59
CA VAL A 225 -14.25 5.07 1.94
C VAL A 225 -15.50 5.69 2.58
N SER A 226 -16.32 4.82 3.16
CA SER A 226 -17.51 5.20 3.92
C SER A 226 -17.67 4.28 5.13
N VAL A 227 -18.46 4.71 6.11
CA VAL A 227 -18.89 3.88 7.23
C VAL A 227 -20.40 3.75 7.11
N ASN A 228 -20.88 2.51 6.96
CA ASN A 228 -22.30 2.27 6.75
C ASN A 228 -23.10 2.43 8.08
N ASN A 229 -24.41 2.22 8.01
CA ASN A 229 -25.28 2.38 9.19
C ASN A 229 -25.03 1.33 10.28
N THR A 230 -24.35 0.22 9.97
CA THR A 230 -23.92 -0.82 10.93
C THR A 230 -22.52 -0.57 11.47
N GLY A 231 -21.89 0.57 11.15
CA GLY A 231 -20.54 0.92 11.61
C GLY A 231 -19.43 0.16 10.89
N GLU A 232 -19.74 -0.56 9.81
CA GLU A 232 -18.75 -1.24 9.00
C GLU A 232 -18.15 -0.27 7.98
N VAL A 233 -16.83 -0.33 7.85
CA VAL A 233 -16.08 0.34 6.80
C VAL A 233 -16.38 -0.34 5.47
N ASP A 234 -16.79 0.46 4.50
CA ASP A 234 -17.00 0.04 3.13
C ASP A 234 -16.23 0.94 2.16
N VAL A 235 -15.91 0.41 0.99
CA VAL A 235 -15.25 1.15 -0.08
C VAL A 235 -16.07 1.02 -1.35
N ASN A 236 -16.38 2.16 -1.97
CA ASN A 236 -17.06 2.17 -3.26
C ASN A 236 -16.23 1.40 -4.31
N VAL A 237 -16.81 0.37 -4.93
CA VAL A 237 -16.12 -0.51 -5.87
C VAL A 237 -15.53 0.25 -7.06
N ASN A 238 -16.19 1.30 -7.58
CA ASN A 238 -15.65 2.08 -8.69
C ASN A 238 -14.41 2.87 -8.28
N LYS A 239 -14.37 3.36 -7.04
CA LYS A 239 -13.21 4.04 -6.46
C LYS A 239 -12.05 3.09 -6.19
N PHE A 240 -12.34 1.89 -5.71
CA PHE A 240 -11.36 0.81 -5.63
C PHE A 240 -10.76 0.49 -7.01
N MET A 241 -11.61 0.27 -8.02
CA MET A 241 -11.16 -0.04 -9.38
C MET A 241 -10.33 1.10 -9.98
N ALA A 242 -10.72 2.36 -9.74
CA ALA A 242 -9.93 3.52 -10.15
C ALA A 242 -8.55 3.55 -9.46
N ALA A 243 -8.49 3.23 -8.16
CA ALA A 243 -7.24 3.15 -7.41
C ALA A 243 -6.30 2.04 -7.95
N VAL A 244 -6.85 0.88 -8.34
CA VAL A 244 -6.08 -0.19 -9.00
C VAL A 244 -5.59 0.26 -10.39
N ALA A 245 -6.50 0.78 -11.23
CA ALA A 245 -6.19 1.15 -12.60
C ALA A 245 -5.12 2.24 -12.70
N ILE A 246 -5.20 3.27 -11.84
CA ILE A 246 -4.21 4.36 -11.83
C ILE A 246 -2.84 3.90 -11.31
N SER A 247 -2.82 2.83 -10.51
CA SER A 247 -1.62 2.25 -9.91
C SER A 247 -0.93 1.20 -10.81
N CYS A 248 -1.60 0.76 -11.88
CA CYS A 248 -1.09 -0.22 -12.84
C CYS A 248 0.33 0.06 -13.39
N PRO A 249 0.77 1.31 -13.63
CA PRO A 249 2.15 1.57 -14.09
C PRO A 249 3.24 1.22 -13.07
N ILE A 250 2.90 1.06 -11.78
CA ILE A 250 3.84 0.74 -10.70
C ILE A 250 3.93 -0.78 -10.51
N TRP A 251 2.77 -1.43 -10.43
CA TRP A 251 2.67 -2.86 -10.13
C TRP A 251 2.24 -3.62 -11.37
N ALA A 252 3.14 -4.46 -11.89
CA ALA A 252 2.91 -5.24 -13.10
C ALA A 252 1.72 -6.20 -12.97
N SER A 253 1.42 -6.60 -11.74
CA SER A 253 0.32 -7.47 -11.38
C SER A 253 -1.06 -6.82 -11.48
N PHE A 254 -1.15 -5.50 -11.64
CA PHE A 254 -2.42 -4.78 -11.62
C PHE A 254 -3.00 -4.68 -13.04
N PRO A 255 -4.33 -4.84 -13.20
CA PRO A 255 -4.99 -4.57 -14.47
C PRO A 255 -5.06 -3.05 -14.72
N CYS A 256 -4.69 -2.62 -15.93
CA CYS A 256 -4.91 -1.26 -16.41
C CYS A 256 -6.35 -1.13 -16.99
N GLU A 257 -6.66 -0.01 -17.66
CA GLU A 257 -7.87 0.10 -18.48
C GLU A 257 -7.98 -1.08 -19.47
N ASN A 258 -9.15 -1.71 -19.51
CA ASN A 258 -9.49 -2.93 -20.28
C ASN A 258 -9.02 -4.28 -19.71
N GLY A 259 -8.57 -4.35 -18.45
CA GLY A 259 -8.23 -5.62 -17.79
C GLY A 259 -6.89 -6.22 -18.21
N ILE A 260 -6.10 -5.47 -18.99
CA ILE A 260 -4.79 -5.85 -19.50
C ILE A 260 -3.74 -5.21 -18.57
N GLY A 261 -2.76 -5.97 -18.07
CA GLY A 261 -1.67 -5.43 -17.25
C GLY A 261 -0.74 -4.49 -18.03
N ALA A 262 -0.04 -3.58 -17.34
CA ALA A 262 0.91 -2.65 -17.97
C ALA A 262 2.01 -3.35 -18.79
N TYR A 263 2.30 -4.61 -18.47
CA TYR A 263 3.33 -5.44 -19.11
C TYR A 263 2.75 -6.63 -19.88
N ALA A 264 1.48 -6.61 -20.26
CA ALA A 264 0.83 -7.73 -20.95
C ALA A 264 1.18 -7.84 -22.45
N THR A 265 2.28 -7.24 -22.91
CA THR A 265 2.71 -7.41 -24.31
C THR A 265 3.35 -8.78 -24.53
N GLN A 266 3.35 -9.25 -25.77
CA GLN A 266 4.00 -10.49 -26.22
C GLN A 266 5.51 -10.55 -25.84
N GLU A 267 6.11 -9.40 -25.52
CA GLU A 267 7.52 -9.22 -25.17
C GLU A 267 7.84 -9.61 -23.71
N TYR A 268 6.89 -9.42 -22.79
CA TYR A 268 7.01 -9.78 -21.37
C TYR A 268 6.23 -11.06 -21.03
N GLY A 269 5.94 -11.87 -22.05
CA GLY A 269 5.52 -13.24 -21.86
C GLY A 269 4.09 -13.45 -21.37
N ASN A 270 3.20 -12.46 -21.50
CA ASN A 270 1.88 -12.48 -20.86
C ASN A 270 1.98 -12.60 -19.33
N GLN A 271 2.80 -11.77 -18.65
CA GLN A 271 2.58 -11.54 -17.21
C GLN A 271 1.13 -11.09 -17.04
N GLN A 272 0.28 -12.02 -16.61
CA GLN A 272 -1.14 -11.77 -16.51
C GLN A 272 -1.37 -10.97 -15.23
N ALA A 273 -1.85 -9.74 -15.41
CA ALA A 273 -2.44 -9.02 -14.31
C ALA A 273 -3.47 -9.90 -13.62
N LYS A 274 -3.56 -9.78 -12.30
CA LYS A 274 -4.63 -10.45 -11.57
C LYS A 274 -5.97 -9.88 -12.04
N PRO A 275 -7.01 -10.74 -12.21
CA PRO A 275 -8.36 -10.26 -12.47
C PRO A 275 -8.78 -9.26 -11.40
N ILE A 276 -9.47 -8.20 -11.80
CA ILE A 276 -9.89 -7.15 -10.86
C ILE A 276 -10.83 -7.70 -9.77
N GLU A 277 -11.59 -8.74 -10.10
CA GLU A 277 -12.47 -9.46 -9.18
C GLU A 277 -11.68 -10.20 -8.10
N ASP A 278 -10.52 -10.75 -8.45
CA ASP A 278 -9.63 -11.43 -7.49
C ASP A 278 -9.02 -10.40 -6.52
N LEU A 279 -8.52 -9.28 -7.06
CA LEU A 279 -8.01 -8.17 -6.24
C LEU A 279 -9.11 -7.59 -5.33
N TRP A 280 -10.32 -7.40 -5.84
CA TRP A 280 -11.45 -6.93 -5.05
C TRP A 280 -11.82 -7.91 -3.93
N ARG A 281 -11.89 -9.21 -4.24
CA ARG A 281 -12.16 -10.24 -3.25
C ARG A 281 -11.11 -10.26 -2.14
N SER A 282 -9.83 -10.22 -2.50
CA SER A 282 -8.73 -10.25 -1.54
C SER A 282 -8.71 -8.97 -0.68
N PHE A 283 -8.97 -7.81 -1.28
CA PHE A 283 -9.20 -6.55 -0.56
C PHE A 283 -10.33 -6.65 0.47
N ARG A 284 -11.48 -7.21 0.09
CA ARG A 284 -12.63 -7.37 1.00
C ARG A 284 -12.30 -8.27 2.19
N ILE A 285 -11.59 -9.37 1.94
CA ILE A 285 -11.12 -10.28 2.99
C ILE A 285 -10.19 -9.53 3.97
N ALA A 286 -9.23 -8.77 3.44
CA ALA A 286 -8.30 -7.99 4.26
C ALA A 286 -9.02 -6.89 5.06
N LEU A 287 -9.94 -6.16 4.43
CA LEU A 287 -10.71 -5.10 5.10
C LEU A 287 -11.59 -5.65 6.23
N ASP A 288 -12.21 -6.79 5.99
CA ASP A 288 -13.00 -7.48 7.01
C ASP A 288 -12.14 -7.94 8.20
N ALA A 289 -10.93 -8.46 7.93
CA ALA A 289 -9.99 -8.88 8.96
C ALA A 289 -9.50 -7.70 9.81
N GLU A 290 -9.11 -6.59 9.18
CA GLU A 290 -8.68 -5.37 9.89
C GLU A 290 -9.79 -4.80 10.79
N GLN A 291 -11.04 -4.81 10.32
CA GLN A 291 -12.19 -4.38 11.12
C GLN A 291 -12.43 -5.30 12.31
N SER A 292 -12.35 -6.62 12.13
CA SER A 292 -12.50 -7.58 13.23
C SER A 292 -11.38 -7.47 14.26
N LEU A 293 -10.16 -7.12 13.85
CA LEU A 293 -9.06 -6.86 14.77
C LEU A 293 -9.28 -5.59 15.58
N LEU A 294 -9.86 -4.55 14.98
CA LEU A 294 -10.19 -3.32 15.69
C LEU A 294 -11.28 -3.55 16.74
N SER A 295 -12.32 -4.34 16.41
CA SER A 295 -13.39 -4.65 17.37
C SER A 295 -12.92 -5.50 18.55
N LEU A 296 -11.95 -6.41 18.34
CA LEU A 296 -11.37 -7.18 19.44
C LEU A 296 -10.56 -6.32 20.42
N ARG A 297 -9.91 -5.25 19.92
CA ARG A 297 -9.08 -4.35 20.73
C ARG A 297 -9.88 -3.28 21.48
N SER A 298 -11.09 -2.94 21.06
CA SER A 298 -11.95 -2.02 21.80
C SER A 298 -12.56 -2.65 23.06
N ILE A 299 -12.51 -3.98 23.17
CA ILE A 299 -13.08 -4.75 24.29
C ILE A 299 -12.03 -5.01 25.40
N SER A 300 -10.74 -4.77 25.14
CA SER A 300 -9.62 -4.99 26.07
C SER A 300 -9.11 -3.71 26.71
#